data_AF-A0A8B7R8T9-F1
#
_entry.id   AF-A0A8B7R8T9-F1
#
_cell.length_a   1.000
_cell.length_b   1.000
_cell.length_c   1.000
_cell.angle_alpha   90.00
_cell.angle_beta   90.00
_cell.angle_gamma   90.00
#
_symmetry.space_group_name_H-M   'P 1'
#
loop_
_entity.id
_entity.type
_entity.pdbx_description
1 polymer ?
#
loop_
_entity_poly.entity_id
_entity_poly.type
_entity_poly.pdbx_seq_one_letter_code
_entity_poly.pdbx_strand_id
1 'polypeptide(L)'
;MGMVVGTEAPILFLGIFRFLGWPATSWGLRPPELQGAPGAAEQPVPRRGRGCAVMITAEAAAESAVHTAPEAEAATGAPKLEEPVWPWKDAPIRALVQRIYQLQAERAQAFRRLEEGHRQYLRSGPPYDFPYYRSKVHEVTRSFAAASREVLAVEAELAGPRAQPLLAGHVRSLQQLEQTRLATVALLQLMGSPELTEQENTLQIRQLKMKVIKTMDAISEVLQDLRFDAEFAE
;
A
#
# COMPACT_ATOMS: atom_id res chain seq x y z
N MET A 1 -5.24 -35.62 -18.09
CA MET A 1 -5.02 -34.67 -16.99
C MET A 1 -4.18 -33.50 -17.50
N GLY A 2 -4.80 -32.36 -17.83
CA GLY A 2 -4.07 -31.12 -18.08
C GLY A 2 -3.96 -30.34 -16.77
N MET A 3 -2.75 -30.15 -16.24
CA MET A 3 -2.55 -29.29 -15.09
C MET A 3 -2.57 -27.83 -15.55
N VAL A 4 -3.56 -27.09 -15.07
CA VAL A 4 -3.58 -25.62 -15.09
C VAL A 4 -2.52 -25.16 -14.08
N VAL A 5 -1.27 -25.05 -14.51
CA VAL A 5 -0.21 -24.36 -13.77
C VAL A 5 -0.05 -22.99 -14.43
N GLY A 6 -0.88 -22.01 -14.05
CA GLY A 6 -0.89 -20.75 -14.82
C GLY A 6 -1.74 -19.60 -14.29
N THR A 7 -2.08 -19.56 -13.00
CA THR A 7 -2.90 -18.46 -12.44
C THR A 7 -2.40 -17.88 -11.12
N GLU A 8 -1.37 -18.44 -10.50
CA GLU A 8 -0.95 -18.05 -9.13
C GLU A 8 0.05 -16.88 -9.08
N ALA A 9 0.88 -16.69 -10.11
CA ALA A 9 1.86 -15.59 -10.17
C ALA A 9 1.24 -14.17 -10.04
N PRO A 10 0.12 -13.83 -10.72
CA PRO A 10 -0.52 -12.53 -10.53
C PRO A 10 -1.18 -12.36 -9.14
N ILE A 11 -1.55 -13.47 -8.48
CA ILE A 11 -2.20 -13.45 -7.16
C ILE A 11 -1.20 -13.06 -6.06
N LEU A 12 0.08 -13.43 -6.20
CA LEU A 12 1.12 -13.08 -5.24
C LEU A 12 1.39 -11.56 -5.18
N PHE A 13 1.22 -10.84 -6.28
CA PHE A 13 1.44 -9.39 -6.35
C PHE A 13 0.24 -8.56 -5.86
N LEU A 14 -0.99 -9.02 -6.09
CA LEU A 14 -2.19 -8.35 -5.53
C LEU A 14 -2.17 -8.34 -3.98
N GLY A 15 -1.58 -9.36 -3.34
CA GLY A 15 -1.44 -9.44 -1.89
C GLY A 15 -0.55 -8.35 -1.28
N ILE A 16 0.51 -7.94 -2.00
CA ILE A 16 1.49 -6.94 -1.54
C ILE A 16 0.82 -5.59 -1.27
N PHE A 17 -0.08 -5.17 -2.16
CA PHE A 17 -0.70 -3.84 -2.08
C PHE A 17 -1.90 -3.78 -1.14
N ARG A 18 -2.65 -4.89 -1.05
CA ARG A 18 -3.71 -5.03 -0.03
C ARG A 18 -3.13 -5.05 1.39
N PHE A 19 -1.94 -5.64 1.58
CA PHE A 19 -1.24 -5.69 2.88
C PHE A 19 -0.60 -4.35 3.28
N LEU A 20 -0.30 -3.50 2.30
CA LEU A 20 0.23 -2.14 2.49
C LEU A 20 -0.87 -1.08 2.75
N GLY A 21 -2.15 -1.48 2.83
CA GLY A 21 -3.27 -0.57 3.05
C GLY A 21 -3.62 0.32 1.85
N TRP A 22 -3.12 -0.03 0.65
CA TRP A 22 -3.30 0.80 -0.54
C TRP A 22 -4.55 0.40 -1.35
N PRO A 23 -5.42 1.34 -1.77
CA PRO A 23 -6.63 1.00 -2.51
C PRO A 23 -6.35 0.41 -3.90
N ALA A 24 -7.13 -0.61 -4.28
CA ALA A 24 -7.04 -1.32 -5.56
C ALA A 24 -7.25 -0.41 -6.79
N THR A 25 -7.88 0.75 -6.62
CA THR A 25 -8.09 1.77 -7.66
C THR A 25 -6.80 2.39 -8.19
N SER A 26 -5.68 2.27 -7.48
CA SER A 26 -4.36 2.76 -7.92
C SER A 26 -3.76 1.98 -9.11
N TRP A 27 -4.39 0.89 -9.54
CA TRP A 27 -3.82 -0.03 -10.51
C TRP A 27 -4.23 0.22 -11.95
N GLY A 28 -5.29 0.99 -12.22
CA GLY A 28 -5.83 1.16 -13.58
C GLY A 28 -6.22 -0.17 -14.28
N LEU A 29 -6.12 -1.31 -13.59
CA LEU A 29 -6.51 -2.62 -14.06
C LEU A 29 -8.00 -2.77 -13.80
N ARG A 30 -8.80 -2.32 -14.77
CA ARG A 30 -10.19 -2.76 -14.87
C ARG A 30 -10.15 -4.28 -15.10
N PRO A 31 -10.74 -5.12 -14.23
CA PRO A 31 -10.86 -6.53 -14.52
C PRO A 31 -11.64 -6.70 -15.84
N PRO A 32 -11.30 -7.67 -16.69
CA PRO A 32 -12.14 -8.01 -17.83
C PRO A 32 -13.46 -8.54 -17.27
N GLU A 33 -14.48 -7.70 -17.23
CA GLU A 33 -15.84 -8.18 -16.98
C GLU A 33 -16.17 -9.20 -18.07
N LEU A 34 -16.57 -10.38 -17.60
CA LEU A 34 -16.96 -11.51 -18.40
C LEU A 34 -17.97 -11.06 -19.45
N GLN A 35 -17.55 -11.17 -20.70
CA GLN A 35 -18.38 -10.99 -21.87
C GLN A 35 -19.49 -12.05 -21.85
N GLY A 36 -20.69 -11.65 -21.44
CA GLY A 36 -21.94 -12.38 -21.62
C GLY A 36 -22.89 -11.51 -22.44
N ALA A 37 -23.15 -11.90 -23.68
CA ALA A 37 -24.16 -11.31 -24.56
C ALA A 37 -25.58 -11.79 -24.18
N PRO A 38 -26.65 -11.48 -24.95
CA PRO A 38 -27.29 -10.19 -25.15
C PRO A 38 -28.78 -10.22 -24.72
N GLY A 39 -29.40 -9.05 -24.59
CA GLY A 39 -30.85 -8.89 -24.74
C GLY A 39 -31.64 -8.63 -23.46
N ALA A 40 -32.09 -7.38 -23.31
CA ALA A 40 -33.48 -7.04 -23.01
C ALA A 40 -33.60 -5.51 -23.12
N ALA A 41 -34.52 -5.09 -23.99
CA ALA A 41 -34.95 -3.71 -24.10
C ALA A 41 -35.66 -3.29 -22.80
N GLU A 42 -35.43 -2.07 -22.33
CA GLU A 42 -36.52 -1.19 -21.92
C GLU A 42 -36.07 0.27 -21.89
N GLN A 43 -36.96 1.13 -22.38
CA GLN A 43 -36.79 2.57 -22.52
C GLN A 43 -36.91 3.30 -21.17
N PRO A 44 -36.37 4.54 -21.05
CA PRO A 44 -36.57 5.38 -19.87
C PRO A 44 -37.56 6.52 -20.15
N VAL A 45 -38.59 6.73 -19.31
CA VAL A 45 -39.19 8.06 -19.06
C VAL A 45 -39.78 8.15 -17.63
N PRO A 46 -39.60 9.27 -16.89
CA PRO A 46 -39.93 9.43 -15.46
C PRO A 46 -41.23 10.22 -15.19
N ARG A 47 -41.85 10.03 -14.01
CA ARG A 47 -42.77 11.00 -13.34
C ARG A 47 -42.81 10.73 -11.82
N ARG A 48 -42.35 11.66 -10.96
CA ARG A 48 -43.06 12.79 -10.31
C ARG A 48 -44.00 12.38 -9.16
N GLY A 49 -43.67 12.81 -7.94
CA GLY A 49 -44.56 12.90 -6.76
C GLY A 49 -43.72 13.01 -5.49
N ARG A 50 -43.43 14.21 -4.95
CA ARG A 50 -44.27 15.05 -4.06
C ARG A 50 -44.72 14.29 -2.81
N GLY A 51 -44.23 14.71 -1.65
CA GLY A 51 -44.78 14.34 -0.34
C GLY A 51 -43.86 14.70 0.82
N CYS A 52 -44.01 15.90 1.38
CA CYS A 52 -43.50 16.25 2.71
C CYS A 52 -44.31 15.52 3.79
N ALA A 53 -43.67 15.11 4.88
CA ALA A 53 -44.29 15.13 6.21
C ALA A 53 -43.20 15.09 7.31
N VAL A 54 -43.13 16.19 8.05
CA VAL A 54 -42.54 16.33 9.39
C VAL A 54 -43.64 16.02 10.41
N MET A 55 -43.32 15.32 11.50
CA MET A 55 -43.86 15.38 12.90
C MET A 55 -43.04 14.32 13.68
N ILE A 56 -42.14 14.59 14.64
CA ILE A 56 -42.25 15.14 16.00
C ILE A 56 -43.47 14.63 16.81
N THR A 57 -43.27 13.77 17.82
CA THR A 57 -43.32 14.08 19.28
C THR A 57 -43.40 12.83 20.18
N ALA A 58 -42.74 12.96 21.35
CA ALA A 58 -43.08 12.45 22.70
C ALA A 58 -42.97 10.93 22.96
N GLU A 59 -42.18 10.43 23.93
CA GLU A 59 -42.03 10.70 25.39
C GLU A 59 -42.80 9.69 26.26
N ALA A 60 -42.13 9.31 27.37
CA ALA A 60 -42.58 8.67 28.60
C ALA A 60 -42.53 7.13 28.64
N ALA A 61 -42.16 6.45 29.73
CA ALA A 61 -41.44 6.75 30.98
C ALA A 61 -41.38 5.43 31.79
N ALA A 62 -40.34 5.25 32.61
CA ALA A 62 -40.32 4.57 33.93
C ALA A 62 -40.69 3.06 34.01
N GLU A 63 -40.12 2.19 34.86
CA GLU A 63 -39.31 2.35 36.08
C GLU A 63 -38.71 0.99 36.54
N SER A 64 -37.55 1.10 37.20
CA SER A 64 -37.11 0.42 38.44
C SER A 64 -37.10 -1.12 38.60
N ALA A 65 -35.89 -1.65 38.80
CA ALA A 65 -35.59 -2.48 39.98
C ALA A 65 -34.12 -2.34 40.38
N VAL A 66 -33.91 -1.89 41.60
CA VAL A 66 -32.63 -1.69 42.30
C VAL A 66 -32.05 -3.05 42.72
N HIS A 67 -30.74 -3.24 42.57
CA HIS A 67 -29.99 -4.07 43.52
C HIS A 67 -28.64 -3.44 43.87
N THR A 68 -28.46 -3.35 45.18
CA THR A 68 -27.42 -2.75 45.99
C THR A 68 -26.06 -3.43 45.85
N ALA A 69 -25.00 -2.62 45.93
CA ALA A 69 -23.59 -3.01 46.04
C ALA A 69 -23.31 -3.82 47.32
N PRO A 70 -22.10 -4.40 47.41
CA PRO A 70 -21.17 -3.81 48.37
C PRO A 70 -19.79 -3.51 47.80
N GLU A 71 -19.23 -2.49 48.43
CA GLU A 71 -17.92 -1.88 48.31
C GLU A 71 -16.77 -2.87 48.58
N ALA A 72 -15.78 -2.90 47.70
CA ALA A 72 -14.47 -3.50 47.94
C ALA A 72 -13.40 -2.59 47.32
N GLU A 73 -12.80 -1.82 48.22
CA GLU A 73 -11.43 -1.30 48.27
C GLU A 73 -10.73 -0.84 46.98
N ALA A 74 -10.27 0.40 47.07
CA ALA A 74 -9.32 1.05 46.18
C ALA A 74 -8.07 0.19 45.93
N ALA A 75 -7.91 -0.21 44.67
CA ALA A 75 -6.59 -0.44 44.08
C ALA A 75 -6.40 0.60 42.98
N THR A 76 -5.85 1.74 43.40
CA THR A 76 -5.25 2.76 42.53
C THR A 76 -4.27 2.10 41.56
N GLY A 77 -4.61 2.12 40.27
CA GLY A 77 -3.73 1.57 39.25
C GLY A 77 -4.47 1.32 37.94
N ALA A 78 -5.09 2.36 37.36
CA ALA A 78 -5.34 2.31 35.92
C ALA A 78 -3.99 1.97 35.27
N PRO A 79 -3.89 0.90 34.47
CA PRO A 79 -2.65 0.65 33.74
C PRO A 79 -2.42 1.89 32.91
N LYS A 80 -1.34 2.63 33.21
CA LYS A 80 -0.81 3.62 32.26
C LYS A 80 -0.73 2.84 30.97
N LEU A 81 -1.59 3.16 30.01
CA LEU A 81 -1.35 2.84 28.62
C LEU A 81 0.05 3.39 28.38
N GLU A 82 1.04 2.50 28.40
CA GLU A 82 2.37 2.84 27.93
C GLU A 82 2.12 3.23 26.48
N GLU A 83 2.00 4.53 26.24
CA GLU A 83 1.95 5.07 24.89
C GLU A 83 3.14 4.44 24.20
N PRO A 84 2.89 3.66 23.14
CA PRO A 84 3.96 2.89 22.56
C PRO A 84 5.00 3.92 22.10
N VAL A 85 6.21 3.78 22.64
CA VAL A 85 7.24 4.81 22.60
C VAL A 85 7.67 4.96 21.15
N TRP A 86 7.10 5.94 20.46
CA TRP A 86 7.47 6.24 19.09
C TRP A 86 8.86 6.85 19.11
N PRO A 87 9.86 6.20 18.47
CA PRO A 87 11.26 6.64 18.54
C PRO A 87 11.48 8.02 17.91
N TRP A 88 10.46 8.55 17.23
CA TRP A 88 10.48 9.79 16.48
C TRP A 88 9.87 10.98 17.21
N LYS A 89 9.21 10.81 18.37
CA LYS A 89 8.47 11.89 19.06
C LYS A 89 9.34 13.12 19.38
N ASP A 90 10.58 12.89 19.79
CA ASP A 90 11.53 13.97 20.18
C ASP A 90 12.77 14.04 19.28
N ALA A 91 12.82 13.25 18.20
CA ALA A 91 13.98 13.20 17.31
C ALA A 91 14.11 14.52 16.51
N PRO A 92 15.31 15.04 16.22
CA PRO A 92 15.43 16.23 15.36
C PRO A 92 14.97 15.93 13.92
N ILE A 93 14.59 16.97 13.14
CA ILE A 93 14.12 16.79 11.75
C ILE A 93 15.17 16.08 10.90
N ARG A 94 16.45 16.43 11.06
CA ARG A 94 17.55 15.72 10.37
C ARG A 94 17.56 14.22 10.62
N ALA A 95 17.17 13.75 11.81
CA ALA A 95 17.14 12.33 12.13
C ALA A 95 15.99 11.62 11.41
N LEU A 96 14.84 12.27 11.25
CA LEU A 96 13.74 11.74 10.44
C LEU A 96 14.16 11.62 8.98
N VAL A 97 14.80 12.66 8.43
CA VAL A 97 15.30 12.64 7.05
C VAL A 97 16.33 11.53 6.86
N GLN A 98 17.32 11.43 7.75
CA GLN A 98 18.28 10.32 7.72
C GLN A 98 17.60 8.96 7.76
N ARG A 99 16.55 8.80 8.57
CA ARG A 99 15.78 7.55 8.60
C ARG A 99 15.08 7.28 7.26
N ILE A 100 14.50 8.28 6.61
CA ILE A 100 13.91 8.12 5.27
C ILE A 100 14.95 7.60 4.27
N TYR A 101 16.17 8.14 4.27
CA TYR A 101 17.25 7.65 3.40
C TYR A 101 17.61 6.19 3.70
N GLN A 102 17.69 5.82 4.97
CA GLN A 102 17.94 4.43 5.38
C GLN A 102 16.82 3.50 4.92
N LEU A 103 15.56 3.91 5.05
CA LEU A 103 14.40 3.16 4.57
C LEU A 103 14.40 2.98 3.05
N GLN A 104 14.91 3.97 2.30
CA GLN A 104 15.11 3.84 0.85
C GLN A 104 16.23 2.86 0.50
N ALA A 105 17.31 2.82 1.28
CA ALA A 105 18.35 1.79 1.11
C ALA A 105 17.82 0.38 1.39
N GLU A 106 16.99 0.22 2.44
CA GLU A 106 16.32 -1.05 2.77
C GLU A 106 15.39 -1.51 1.63
N ARG A 107 14.58 -0.60 1.06
CA ARG A 107 13.72 -0.88 -0.10
C ARG A 107 14.52 -1.24 -1.34
N ALA A 108 15.60 -0.53 -1.63
CA ALA A 108 16.50 -0.86 -2.73
C ALA A 108 17.10 -2.26 -2.57
N GLN A 109 17.44 -2.67 -1.35
CA GLN A 109 17.89 -4.03 -1.07
C GLN A 109 16.77 -5.06 -1.26
N ALA A 110 15.54 -4.75 -0.84
CA ALA A 110 14.37 -5.61 -1.06
C ALA A 110 14.08 -5.80 -2.56
N PHE A 111 14.17 -4.75 -3.38
CA PHE A 111 14.09 -4.88 -4.85
C PHE A 111 15.16 -5.79 -5.42
N ARG A 112 16.43 -5.65 -4.98
CA ARG A 112 17.51 -6.54 -5.44
C ARG A 112 17.24 -8.00 -5.09
N ARG A 113 16.76 -8.28 -3.87
CA ARG A 113 16.38 -9.65 -3.45
C ARG A 113 15.24 -10.21 -4.30
N LEU A 114 14.23 -9.38 -4.62
CA LEU A 114 13.12 -9.77 -5.47
C LEU A 114 13.58 -10.12 -6.89
N GLU A 115 14.44 -9.28 -7.46
CA GLU A 115 14.99 -9.49 -8.80
C GLU A 115 15.84 -10.75 -8.87
N GLU A 116 16.69 -10.99 -7.87
CA GLU A 116 17.51 -12.21 -7.81
C GLU A 116 16.64 -13.47 -7.65
N GLY A 117 15.64 -13.42 -6.76
CA GLY A 117 14.69 -14.51 -6.60
C GLY A 117 13.94 -14.83 -7.90
N HIS A 118 13.55 -13.80 -8.67
CA HIS A 118 12.90 -13.98 -9.96
C HIS A 118 13.84 -14.53 -11.03
N ARG A 119 15.10 -14.06 -11.10
CA ARG A 119 16.10 -14.64 -12.02
C ARG A 119 16.36 -16.11 -11.71
N GLN A 120 16.46 -16.47 -10.43
CA GLN A 120 16.64 -17.86 -10.03
C GLN A 120 15.43 -18.73 -10.38
N TYR A 121 14.21 -18.20 -10.20
CA TYR A 121 12.97 -18.84 -10.65
C TYR A 121 13.00 -19.12 -12.16
N LEU A 122 13.37 -18.14 -12.99
CA LEU A 122 13.46 -18.35 -14.44
C LEU A 122 14.57 -19.34 -14.81
N ARG A 123 15.70 -19.32 -14.10
CA ARG A 123 16.84 -20.23 -14.33
C ARG A 123 16.58 -21.67 -13.92
N SER A 124 15.65 -21.94 -12.98
CA SER A 124 15.38 -23.32 -12.56
C SER A 124 14.87 -24.18 -13.73
N GLY A 125 14.28 -23.53 -14.75
CA GLY A 125 13.64 -24.22 -15.87
C GLY A 125 12.49 -25.13 -15.40
N PRO A 126 11.85 -25.86 -16.31
CA PRO A 126 10.82 -26.83 -15.92
C PRO A 126 11.43 -28.05 -15.18
N PRO A 127 10.88 -28.48 -14.02
CA PRO A 127 9.78 -27.85 -13.30
C PRO A 127 10.25 -26.61 -12.52
N TYR A 128 9.53 -25.50 -12.65
CA TYR A 128 9.88 -24.26 -11.97
C TYR A 128 9.83 -24.41 -10.44
N ASP A 129 10.81 -23.85 -9.73
CA ASP A 129 10.81 -23.81 -8.26
C ASP A 129 9.92 -22.69 -7.71
N PHE A 130 8.61 -22.88 -7.89
CA PHE A 130 7.60 -21.95 -7.41
C PHE A 130 7.58 -21.80 -5.87
N PRO A 131 7.73 -22.87 -5.05
CA PRO A 131 7.79 -22.74 -3.60
C PRO A 131 8.91 -21.80 -3.12
N TYR A 132 10.10 -21.92 -3.71
CA TYR A 132 11.21 -21.01 -3.40
C TYR A 132 10.88 -19.56 -3.74
N TYR A 133 10.41 -19.31 -4.97
CA TYR A 133 10.10 -17.95 -5.43
C TYR A 133 8.99 -17.31 -4.59
N ARG A 134 7.94 -18.06 -4.26
CA ARG A 134 6.85 -17.59 -3.38
C ARG A 134 7.37 -17.18 -2.00
N SER A 135 8.28 -17.97 -1.42
CA SER A 135 8.92 -17.63 -0.14
C SER A 135 9.70 -16.31 -0.23
N LYS A 136 10.46 -16.12 -1.32
CA LYS A 136 11.19 -14.86 -1.58
C LYS A 136 10.27 -13.66 -1.74
N VAL A 137 9.19 -13.79 -2.51
CA VAL A 137 8.18 -12.72 -2.64
C VAL A 137 7.58 -12.36 -1.28
N HIS A 138 7.26 -13.36 -0.45
CA HIS A 138 6.73 -13.11 0.90
C HIS A 138 7.73 -12.37 1.81
N GLU A 139 9.00 -12.79 1.81
CA GLU A 139 10.08 -12.13 2.55
C GLU A 139 10.20 -10.64 2.16
N VAL A 140 10.28 -10.38 0.86
CA VAL A 140 10.37 -9.03 0.29
C VAL A 140 9.14 -8.20 0.65
N THR A 141 7.95 -8.77 0.55
CA THR A 141 6.68 -8.09 0.87
C THR A 141 6.66 -7.60 2.31
N ARG A 142 7.12 -8.43 3.26
CA ARG A 142 7.23 -8.02 4.67
C ARG A 142 8.23 -6.89 4.87
N SER A 143 9.37 -6.94 4.18
CA SER A 143 10.38 -5.87 4.22
C SER A 143 9.83 -4.54 3.71
N PHE A 144 9.13 -4.54 2.57
CA PHE A 144 8.47 -3.34 2.05
C PHE A 144 7.40 -2.83 3.01
N ALA A 145 6.59 -3.72 3.58
CA ALA A 145 5.54 -3.34 4.52
C ALA A 145 6.08 -2.72 5.81
N ALA A 146 7.15 -3.27 6.37
CA ALA A 146 7.82 -2.65 7.50
C ALA A 146 8.31 -1.25 7.15
N ALA A 147 9.03 -1.10 6.03
CA ALA A 147 9.56 0.20 5.61
C ALA A 147 8.44 1.22 5.32
N SER A 148 7.36 0.82 4.63
CA SER A 148 6.24 1.70 4.33
C SER A 148 5.50 2.19 5.56
N ARG A 149 5.25 1.32 6.55
CA ARG A 149 4.62 1.73 7.81
C ARG A 149 5.46 2.77 8.55
N GLU A 150 6.77 2.60 8.54
CA GLU A 150 7.66 3.55 9.21
C GLU A 150 7.72 4.89 8.49
N VAL A 151 7.77 4.89 7.15
CA VAL A 151 7.68 6.15 6.40
C VAL A 151 6.34 6.86 6.63
N LEU A 152 5.22 6.14 6.71
CA LEU A 152 3.92 6.74 7.05
C LEU A 152 3.92 7.35 8.45
N ALA A 153 4.59 6.72 9.42
CA ALA A 153 4.76 7.28 10.76
C ALA A 153 5.60 8.57 10.71
N VAL A 154 6.69 8.60 9.94
CA VAL A 154 7.51 9.81 9.73
C VAL A 154 6.70 10.92 9.03
N GLU A 155 5.89 10.60 8.02
CA GLU A 155 5.00 11.56 7.36
C GLU A 155 4.01 12.18 8.37
N ALA A 156 3.37 11.35 9.19
CA ALA A 156 2.42 11.80 10.20
C ALA A 156 3.07 12.70 11.25
N GLU A 157 4.29 12.36 11.68
CA GLU A 157 5.11 13.15 12.62
C GLU A 157 5.49 14.52 12.03
N LEU A 158 5.89 14.57 10.75
CA LEU A 158 6.19 15.82 10.04
C LEU A 158 4.94 16.68 9.83
N ALA A 159 3.83 16.07 9.41
CA ALA A 159 2.59 16.80 9.10
C ALA A 159 1.87 17.31 10.36
N GLY A 160 1.92 16.55 11.45
CA GLY A 160 1.20 16.84 12.68
C GLY A 160 2.05 17.61 13.69
N PRO A 161 2.71 16.93 14.66
CA PRO A 161 3.43 17.57 15.76
C PRO A 161 4.43 18.66 15.36
N ARG A 162 5.10 18.47 14.22
CA ARG A 162 6.15 19.39 13.75
C ARG A 162 5.65 20.51 12.86
N ALA A 163 4.40 20.42 12.40
CA ALA A 163 3.80 21.38 11.47
C ALA A 163 4.69 21.67 10.24
N GLN A 164 5.30 20.62 9.67
CA GLN A 164 6.16 20.67 8.47
C GLN A 164 5.45 20.04 7.26
N PRO A 165 4.40 20.69 6.70
CA PRO A 165 3.59 20.12 5.62
C PRO A 165 4.37 19.96 4.31
N LEU A 166 5.38 20.79 4.05
CA LEU A 166 6.22 20.67 2.86
C LEU A 166 7.05 19.38 2.89
N LEU A 167 7.75 19.12 4.01
CA LEU A 167 8.52 17.89 4.20
C LEU A 167 7.62 16.65 4.17
N ALA A 168 6.46 16.71 4.82
CA ALA A 168 5.46 15.64 4.74
C ALA A 168 4.98 15.41 3.29
N GLY A 169 4.82 16.47 2.50
CA GLY A 169 4.49 16.41 1.08
C GLY A 169 5.53 15.65 0.26
N HIS A 170 6.81 15.92 0.49
CA HIS A 170 7.92 15.18 -0.14
C HIS A 170 7.89 13.69 0.24
N VAL A 171 7.70 13.38 1.53
CA VAL A 171 7.61 11.99 2.01
C VAL A 171 6.41 11.25 1.39
N ARG A 172 5.29 11.93 1.18
CA ARG A 172 4.11 11.38 0.49
C ARG A 172 4.40 11.10 -0.99
N SER A 173 5.00 12.06 -1.70
CA SER A 173 5.42 11.90 -3.10
C SER A 173 6.35 10.70 -3.25
N LEU A 174 7.32 10.57 -2.33
CA LEU A 174 8.23 9.44 -2.27
C LEU A 174 7.49 8.09 -2.12
N GLN A 175 6.45 7.99 -1.28
CA GLN A 175 5.62 6.77 -1.18
C GLN A 175 4.91 6.43 -2.49
N GLN A 176 4.33 7.43 -3.17
CA GLN A 176 3.61 7.24 -4.43
C GLN A 176 4.55 6.78 -5.57
N LEU A 177 5.76 7.33 -5.61
CA LEU A 177 6.78 6.92 -6.56
C LEU A 177 7.27 5.50 -6.27
N GLU A 178 7.53 5.16 -5.02
CA GLU A 178 7.90 3.79 -4.63
C GLU A 178 6.80 2.77 -4.95
N GLN A 179 5.53 3.15 -4.76
CA GLN A 179 4.40 2.33 -5.18
C GLN A 179 4.40 2.13 -6.70
N THR A 180 4.57 3.20 -7.47
CA THR A 180 4.63 3.15 -8.94
C THR A 180 5.77 2.24 -9.41
N ARG A 181 6.93 2.33 -8.77
CA ARG A 181 8.09 1.48 -9.05
C ARG A 181 7.77 0.01 -8.78
N LEU A 182 7.21 -0.31 -7.61
CA LEU A 182 6.88 -1.68 -7.23
C LEU A 182 5.84 -2.30 -8.19
N ALA A 183 4.81 -1.53 -8.56
CA ALA A 183 3.81 -1.98 -9.54
C ALA A 183 4.41 -2.21 -10.93
N THR A 184 5.28 -1.31 -11.39
CA THR A 184 5.94 -1.44 -12.70
C THR A 184 6.89 -2.64 -12.73
N VAL A 185 7.64 -2.90 -11.64
CA VAL A 185 8.50 -4.09 -11.49
C VAL A 185 7.68 -5.38 -11.47
N ALA A 186 6.55 -5.41 -10.77
CA ALA A 186 5.63 -6.55 -10.76
C ALA A 186 5.13 -6.89 -12.18
N LEU A 187 4.72 -5.86 -12.95
CA LEU A 187 4.30 -6.03 -14.34
C LEU A 187 5.44 -6.56 -15.22
N LEU A 188 6.67 -6.07 -15.04
CA LEU A 188 7.84 -6.58 -15.75
C LEU A 188 8.08 -8.07 -15.48
N GLN A 189 7.90 -8.53 -14.25
CA GLN A 189 8.08 -9.95 -13.90
C GLN A 189 6.96 -10.83 -14.47
N LEU A 190 5.73 -10.31 -14.55
CA LEU A 190 4.61 -11.01 -15.18
C LEU A 190 4.83 -11.14 -16.71
N MET A 191 5.23 -10.04 -17.36
CA MET A 191 5.40 -9.99 -18.82
C MET A 191 6.67 -10.66 -19.34
N GLY A 192 7.71 -10.73 -18.50
CA GLY A 192 8.94 -11.47 -18.78
C GLY A 192 8.82 -12.99 -18.61
N SER A 193 7.64 -13.50 -18.27
CA SER A 193 7.36 -14.93 -18.23
C SER A 193 7.22 -15.48 -19.66
N PRO A 194 7.75 -16.68 -19.97
CA PRO A 194 7.91 -17.20 -21.34
C PRO A 194 6.60 -17.58 -22.08
N GLU A 195 5.46 -17.16 -21.55
CA GLU A 195 4.11 -17.58 -21.97
C GLU A 195 3.42 -16.57 -22.91
N LEU A 196 4.05 -15.42 -23.22
CA LEU A 196 3.45 -14.31 -23.99
C LEU A 196 4.20 -14.02 -25.30
N THR A 197 3.45 -13.65 -26.35
CA THR A 197 3.92 -13.44 -27.73
C THR A 197 5.00 -12.36 -27.89
N GLU A 198 6.01 -12.61 -28.73
CA GLU A 198 7.32 -11.92 -28.72
C GLU A 198 7.31 -10.42 -29.12
N GLN A 199 6.49 -9.99 -30.09
CA GLN A 199 6.69 -8.69 -30.75
C GLN A 199 6.10 -7.49 -29.96
N GLU A 200 4.81 -7.50 -29.60
CA GLU A 200 4.17 -6.44 -28.81
C GLU A 200 4.70 -6.39 -27.37
N ASN A 201 5.06 -7.56 -26.83
CA ASN A 201 5.65 -7.70 -25.51
C ASN A 201 7.01 -6.97 -25.43
N THR A 202 7.81 -6.98 -26.51
CA THR A 202 9.13 -6.31 -26.51
C THR A 202 9.04 -4.78 -26.36
N LEU A 203 8.08 -4.12 -27.04
CA LEU A 203 7.87 -2.67 -26.90
C LEU A 203 7.31 -2.31 -25.52
N GLN A 204 6.34 -3.07 -25.02
CA GLN A 204 5.76 -2.84 -23.70
C GLN A 204 6.78 -3.07 -22.57
N ILE A 205 7.57 -4.14 -22.63
CA ILE A 205 8.69 -4.37 -21.70
C ILE A 205 9.68 -3.20 -21.74
N ARG A 206 10.03 -2.69 -22.93
CA ARG A 206 10.92 -1.53 -23.06
C ARG A 206 10.32 -0.29 -22.39
N GLN A 207 9.03 -0.02 -22.60
CA GLN A 207 8.32 1.09 -21.98
C GLN A 207 8.27 0.96 -20.45
N LEU A 208 7.99 -0.23 -19.92
CA LEU A 208 7.98 -0.48 -18.49
C LEU A 208 9.38 -0.33 -17.87
N LYS A 209 10.44 -0.81 -18.52
CA LYS A 209 11.83 -0.58 -18.09
C LYS A 209 12.16 0.91 -18.03
N MET A 210 11.78 1.66 -19.07
CA MET A 210 11.96 3.12 -19.09
C MET A 210 11.18 3.80 -17.96
N LYS A 211 9.96 3.34 -17.67
CA LYS A 211 9.15 3.85 -16.56
C LYS A 211 9.83 3.60 -15.21
N VAL A 212 10.42 2.42 -14.98
CA VAL A 212 11.19 2.15 -13.75
C VAL A 212 12.36 3.13 -13.60
N ILE A 213 13.13 3.35 -14.65
CA ILE A 213 14.28 4.28 -14.64
C ILE A 213 13.80 5.69 -14.26
N LYS A 214 12.80 6.22 -14.99
CA LYS A 214 12.25 7.55 -14.71
C LYS A 214 11.69 7.69 -13.30
N THR A 215 11.04 6.65 -12.78
CA THR A 215 10.54 6.67 -11.40
C THR A 215 11.69 6.67 -10.40
N MET A 216 12.79 5.96 -10.64
CA MET A 216 13.97 5.99 -9.78
C MET A 216 14.67 7.36 -9.80
N ASP A 217 14.70 8.03 -10.97
CA ASP A 217 15.23 9.40 -11.09
C ASP A 217 14.37 10.37 -10.27
N ALA A 218 13.04 10.31 -10.43
CA ALA A 218 12.10 11.13 -9.66
C ALA A 218 12.18 10.87 -8.14
N ILE A 219 12.41 9.62 -7.71
CA ILE A 219 12.66 9.29 -6.29
C ILE A 219 13.92 10.01 -5.80
N SER A 220 14.97 10.02 -6.61
CA SER A 220 16.24 10.66 -6.25
C SER A 220 16.09 12.18 -6.15
N GLU A 221 15.33 12.78 -7.04
CA GLU A 221 14.97 14.22 -7.01
C GLU A 221 14.21 14.57 -5.73
N VAL A 222 13.12 13.86 -5.42
CA VAL A 222 12.34 14.09 -4.19
C VAL A 222 13.18 13.92 -2.92
N LEU A 223 14.14 12.99 -2.90
CA LEU A 223 15.05 12.84 -1.77
C LEU A 223 16.00 14.03 -1.62
N GLN A 224 16.48 14.59 -2.73
CA GLN A 224 17.32 15.79 -2.73
C GLN A 224 16.53 17.01 -2.23
N ASP A 225 15.31 17.20 -2.73
CA ASP A 225 14.41 18.28 -2.29
C ASP A 225 14.08 18.15 -0.80
N LEU A 226 13.74 16.93 -0.34
CA LEU A 226 13.48 16.65 1.07
C LEU A 226 14.67 17.03 1.95
N ARG A 227 15.89 16.71 1.53
CA ARG A 227 17.10 17.05 2.27
C ARG A 227 17.29 18.57 2.30
N PHE A 228 17.19 19.22 1.14
CA PHE A 228 17.38 20.65 1.02
C PHE A 228 16.39 21.42 1.90
N ASP A 229 15.10 21.13 1.78
CA ASP A 229 14.06 21.82 2.56
C ASP A 229 14.17 21.53 4.07
N ALA A 230 14.68 20.35 4.45
CA ALA A 230 14.89 20.03 5.85
C ALA A 230 16.03 20.84 6.50
N GLU A 231 17.02 21.29 5.72
CA GLU A 231 18.08 22.19 6.20
C GLU A 231 17.53 23.59 6.55
N PHE A 232 16.38 24.00 6.00
CA PHE A 232 15.68 25.26 6.32
C PHE A 232 14.60 25.13 7.40
N ALA A 233 14.28 23.90 7.81
CA ALA A 233 13.21 23.60 8.75
C ALA A 233 13.68 23.49 10.22
N GLU A 234 15.00 23.48 10.45
CA GLU A 234 15.63 23.62 11.78
C GLU A 234 15.93 25.09 12.10
#